data_AF-A0A6L3N775-F1
#
_entry.id   AF-A0A6L3N775-F1
#
_cell.length_a   1.000
_cell.length_b   1.000
_cell.length_c   1.000
_cell.angle_alpha   90.00
_cell.angle_beta   90.00
_cell.angle_gamma   90.00
#
_symmetry.space_group_name_H-M   'P 1'
#
loop_
_entity.id
_entity.type
_entity.pdbx_description
1 polymer ?
#
loop_
_entity_poly.entity_id
_entity_poly.type
_entity_poly.pdbx_seq_one_letter_code
_entity_poly.pdbx_strand_id
1 'polypeptide(L)'
;PPALPPGPLASILPVRVWRVESLRPNVTERIDGTLHDGAPLAGDARHWRDLVELNGDGAHSVVRARFADGHPAWVSHGTLHYWASLFDDATTARLFADVAAAAGLTPSPLGDGVRVSRRGGLTYVFNYGSTPHTIDAVPPSAFVIGAAQVEPQGVAVYRSRS
;
A
#
# COMPACT_ATOMS: atom_id res chain seq x y z
N PRO A 1 27.51 10.60 6.75
CA PRO A 1 26.69 11.62 7.46
C PRO A 1 26.65 11.31 8.97
N PRO A 2 26.60 12.31 9.85
CA PRO A 2 26.64 12.10 11.30
C PRO A 2 25.37 11.45 11.88
N ALA A 3 24.25 11.46 11.13
CA ALA A 3 23.04 10.70 11.46
C ALA A 3 22.88 9.53 10.47
N LEU A 4 22.64 8.33 11.01
CA LEU A 4 22.21 7.17 10.22
C LEU A 4 20.80 7.41 9.63
N PRO A 5 20.39 6.69 8.57
CA PRO A 5 19.04 6.81 8.04
C PRO A 5 17.97 6.57 9.13
N PRO A 6 16.78 7.20 9.03
CA PRO A 6 16.28 7.97 7.89
C PRO A 6 16.66 9.47 7.93
N GLY A 7 17.73 9.85 8.64
CA GLY A 7 18.25 11.21 8.65
C GLY A 7 17.27 12.20 9.30
N PRO A 8 16.93 13.34 8.67
CA PRO A 8 16.03 14.33 9.25
C PRO A 8 14.66 13.78 9.70
N LEU A 9 14.17 12.70 9.08
CA LEU A 9 12.93 12.04 9.45
C LEU A 9 12.97 11.42 10.85
N ALA A 10 14.15 11.15 11.40
CA ALA A 10 14.31 10.61 12.75
C ALA A 10 13.71 11.51 13.85
N SER A 11 13.52 12.82 13.55
CA SER A 11 12.89 13.79 14.46
C SER A 11 11.38 13.58 14.65
N ILE A 12 10.71 12.93 13.70
CA ILE A 12 9.25 12.70 13.69
C ILE A 12 8.89 11.21 13.66
N LEU A 13 9.82 10.36 13.25
CA LEU A 13 9.71 8.91 13.25
C LEU A 13 10.99 8.37 13.92
N PRO A 14 10.94 7.98 15.20
CA PRO A 14 12.14 7.68 15.96
C PRO A 14 12.65 6.26 15.65
N VAL A 15 13.08 6.06 14.41
CA VAL A 15 13.65 4.84 13.84
C VAL A 15 15.09 5.13 13.43
N ARG A 16 15.96 4.14 13.57
CA ARG A 16 17.34 4.16 13.09
C ARG A 16 17.60 2.93 12.23
N VAL A 17 18.01 3.15 10.98
CA VAL A 17 18.51 2.09 10.10
C VAL A 17 20.01 1.97 10.33
N TRP A 18 20.46 0.86 10.88
CA TRP A 18 21.88 0.68 11.21
C TRP A 18 22.62 -0.22 10.23
N ARG A 19 21.89 -0.97 9.42
CA ARG A 19 22.42 -1.78 8.32
C ARG A 19 21.35 -1.97 7.25
N VAL A 20 21.80 -2.18 6.03
CA VAL A 20 20.96 -2.56 4.90
C VAL A 20 21.51 -3.80 4.22
N GLU A 21 20.64 -4.58 3.63
CA GLU A 21 20.97 -5.80 2.92
C GLU A 21 20.26 -5.83 1.57
N SER A 22 21.04 -6.06 0.51
CA SER A 22 20.49 -6.38 -0.80
C SER A 22 20.27 -7.90 -0.87
N LEU A 23 19.02 -8.30 -1.03
CA LEU A 23 18.64 -9.70 -1.15
C LEU A 23 18.76 -10.14 -2.61
N ARG A 24 19.23 -11.37 -2.82
CA ARG A 24 19.25 -11.94 -4.17
C ARG A 24 17.81 -12.09 -4.69
N PRO A 25 17.56 -12.00 -6.01
CA PRO A 25 16.20 -12.09 -6.55
C PRO A 25 15.43 -13.37 -6.20
N ASN A 26 16.14 -14.46 -5.89
CA ASN A 26 15.58 -15.75 -5.49
C ASN A 26 15.55 -15.98 -3.97
N VAL A 27 15.82 -14.94 -3.18
CA VAL A 27 15.75 -14.98 -1.71
C VAL A 27 14.60 -14.09 -1.28
N THR A 28 13.68 -14.69 -0.53
CA THR A 28 12.62 -13.98 0.18
C THR A 28 12.75 -14.21 1.67
N GLU A 29 12.28 -13.24 2.44
CA GLU A 29 12.18 -13.36 3.90
C GLU A 29 10.74 -13.21 4.36
N ARG A 30 10.30 -14.18 5.15
CA ARG A 30 8.95 -14.17 5.70
C ARG A 30 8.76 -13.01 6.68
N ILE A 31 7.62 -12.35 6.59
CA ILE A 31 7.12 -11.42 7.61
C ILE A 31 5.76 -11.85 8.16
N ASP A 32 5.58 -11.62 9.46
CA ASP A 32 4.34 -11.86 10.18
C ASP A 32 4.00 -10.65 11.06
N GLY A 33 2.72 -10.32 11.17
CA GLY A 33 2.27 -9.10 11.83
C GLY A 33 0.77 -8.95 11.95
N THR A 34 0.33 -7.70 12.13
CA THR A 34 -1.07 -7.35 12.33
C THR A 34 -1.38 -5.98 11.70
N LEU A 35 -2.50 -5.89 11.00
CA LEU A 35 -3.05 -4.66 10.41
C LEU A 35 -3.66 -3.74 11.49
N HIS A 36 -4.13 -2.54 11.13
CA HIS A 36 -4.73 -1.61 12.10
C HIS A 36 -6.02 -2.13 12.72
N ASP A 37 -6.79 -2.91 11.98
CA ASP A 37 -8.05 -3.53 12.41
C ASP A 37 -7.84 -4.81 13.25
N GLY A 38 -6.59 -5.21 13.50
CA GLY A 38 -6.27 -6.44 14.23
C GLY A 38 -6.19 -7.69 13.34
N ALA A 39 -6.43 -7.59 12.04
CA ALA A 39 -6.33 -8.74 11.14
C ALA A 39 -4.86 -9.20 10.97
N PRO A 40 -4.60 -10.51 10.86
CA PRO A 40 -3.25 -11.02 10.70
C PRO A 40 -2.64 -10.59 9.36
N LEU A 41 -1.40 -10.12 9.41
CA LEU A 41 -0.58 -9.82 8.26
C LEU A 41 0.49 -10.90 8.09
N ALA A 42 0.70 -11.29 6.84
CA ALA A 42 1.51 -12.39 6.41
C ALA A 42 2.00 -12.05 5.01
N GLY A 43 3.31 -11.97 4.79
CA GLY A 43 3.89 -11.63 3.49
C GLY A 43 5.34 -12.04 3.34
N ASP A 44 5.92 -11.72 2.19
CA ASP A 44 7.33 -11.93 1.89
C ASP A 44 8.02 -10.61 1.55
N ALA A 45 9.18 -10.39 2.17
CA ALA A 45 10.16 -9.38 1.81
C ALA A 45 11.07 -9.87 0.69
N ARG A 46 11.47 -8.97 -0.20
CA ARG A 46 12.31 -9.27 -1.39
C ARG A 46 13.25 -8.11 -1.70
N HIS A 47 14.35 -8.43 -2.38
CA HIS A 47 15.33 -7.49 -2.96
C HIS A 47 16.11 -6.58 -2.00
N TRP A 48 15.48 -6.07 -0.94
CA TRP A 48 16.05 -5.09 -0.03
C TRP A 48 15.52 -5.28 1.39
N ARG A 49 16.39 -5.15 2.39
CA ARG A 49 16.02 -5.20 3.80
C ARG A 49 16.80 -4.16 4.61
N ASP A 50 16.08 -3.36 5.37
CA ASP A 50 16.63 -2.45 6.38
C ASP A 50 16.60 -3.14 7.75
N LEU A 51 17.74 -3.17 8.44
CA LEU A 51 17.78 -3.56 9.84
C LEU A 51 17.59 -2.30 10.68
N VAL A 52 16.43 -2.23 11.34
CA VAL A 52 15.98 -1.04 12.05
C VAL A 52 15.85 -1.26 13.55
N GLU A 53 16.18 -0.21 14.29
CA GLU A 53 15.95 -0.11 15.73
C GLU A 53 15.06 1.10 16.03
N LEU A 54 14.25 1.00 17.07
CA LEU A 54 13.48 2.13 17.59
C LEU A 54 14.33 2.90 18.58
N ASN A 55 14.41 4.21 18.41
CA ASN A 55 15.04 5.11 19.38
C ASN A 55 13.94 5.68 20.30
N GLY A 56 14.25 5.90 21.58
CA GLY A 56 13.33 6.57 22.51
C GLY A 56 12.37 5.65 23.27
N ASP A 57 11.51 6.26 24.07
CA ASP A 57 10.65 5.70 25.11
C ASP A 57 9.42 4.93 24.59
N GLY A 58 9.36 4.60 23.30
CA GLY A 58 8.46 3.58 22.74
C GLY A 58 6.95 3.87 22.83
N ALA A 59 6.52 4.95 23.49
CA ALA A 59 5.12 5.21 23.82
C ALA A 59 4.20 5.39 22.59
N HIS A 60 4.76 5.66 21.41
CA HIS A 60 4.00 5.92 20.18
C HIS A 60 4.44 5.09 18.97
N SER A 61 5.55 4.36 19.07
CA SER A 61 6.06 3.54 17.98
C SER A 61 5.58 2.11 18.14
N VAL A 62 4.79 1.62 17.19
CA VAL A 62 4.25 0.25 17.20
C VAL A 62 4.94 -0.56 16.12
N VAL A 63 5.59 -1.66 16.51
CA VAL A 63 6.06 -2.67 15.55
C VAL A 63 4.87 -3.54 15.16
N ARG A 64 4.42 -3.39 13.92
CA ARG A 64 3.22 -4.07 13.39
C ARG A 64 3.53 -5.36 12.67
N ALA A 65 4.72 -5.49 12.11
CA ALA A 65 5.19 -6.73 11.52
C ALA A 65 6.68 -6.93 11.80
N ARG A 66 7.11 -8.19 11.83
CA ARG A 66 8.48 -8.60 12.06
C ARG A 66 8.92 -9.62 11.02
N PHE A 67 10.22 -9.61 10.73
CA PHE A 67 10.89 -10.72 10.06
C PHE A 67 10.99 -11.92 11.01
N ALA A 68 11.29 -13.10 10.45
CA ALA A 68 11.44 -14.34 11.22
C ALA A 68 12.53 -14.26 12.32
N ASP A 69 13.55 -13.43 12.14
CA ASP A 69 14.61 -13.20 13.13
C ASP A 69 14.26 -12.12 14.18
N GLY A 70 13.02 -11.63 14.17
CA GLY A 70 12.48 -10.69 15.15
C GLY A 70 12.70 -9.21 14.83
N HIS A 71 13.50 -8.86 13.82
CA HIS A 71 13.68 -7.45 13.44
C HIS A 71 12.36 -6.85 12.93
N PRO A 72 12.12 -5.55 13.15
CA PRO A 72 10.91 -4.88 12.65
C PRO A 72 10.88 -4.86 11.13
N ALA A 73 9.79 -5.35 10.54
CA ALA A 73 9.50 -5.23 9.11
C ALA A 73 8.59 -4.03 8.81
N TRP A 74 7.71 -3.69 9.75
CA TRP A 74 6.82 -2.54 9.66
C TRP A 74 6.69 -1.86 11.01
N VAL A 75 6.99 -0.57 11.05
CA VAL A 75 6.80 0.31 12.20
C VAL A 75 5.78 1.38 11.84
N SER A 76 4.84 1.69 12.74
CA SER A 76 4.04 2.91 12.67
C SER A 76 4.32 3.85 13.83
N HIS A 77 4.24 5.15 13.58
CA HIS A 77 4.31 6.20 14.59
C HIS A 77 3.29 7.29 14.25
N GLY A 78 2.17 7.34 14.97
CA GLY A 78 1.02 8.16 14.57
C GLY A 78 0.54 7.79 13.16
N THR A 79 0.53 8.76 12.25
CA THR A 79 0.17 8.57 10.82
C THR A 79 1.37 8.20 9.93
N LEU A 80 2.57 8.07 10.50
CA LEU A 80 3.78 7.72 9.76
C LEU A 80 3.96 6.21 9.76
N HIS A 81 4.36 5.66 8.61
CA HIS A 81 4.67 4.25 8.44
C HIS A 81 6.07 4.09 7.85
N TYR A 82 6.85 3.17 8.41
CA TYR A 82 8.14 2.75 7.90
C TYR A 82 8.07 1.26 7.53
N TRP A 83 8.31 0.96 6.27
CA TRP A 83 8.41 -0.41 5.77
C TRP A 83 9.87 -0.71 5.48
N ALA A 84 10.44 -1.67 6.21
CA ALA A 84 11.85 -1.98 6.21
C ALA A 84 12.28 -2.91 5.06
N SER A 85 11.47 -3.03 4.01
CA SER A 85 11.72 -3.87 2.85
C SER A 85 10.80 -3.50 1.70
N LEU A 86 11.12 -3.99 0.50
CA LEU A 86 10.12 -4.18 -0.55
C LEU A 86 9.37 -5.48 -0.26
N PHE A 87 8.04 -5.44 -0.23
CA PHE A 87 7.22 -6.63 -0.03
C PHE A 87 6.72 -7.19 -1.37
N ASP A 88 6.18 -8.40 -1.34
CA ASP A 88 5.40 -8.95 -2.43
C ASP A 88 4.18 -8.07 -2.74
N ASP A 89 3.63 -8.22 -3.95
CA ASP A 89 2.60 -7.31 -4.46
C ASP A 89 1.29 -7.43 -3.66
N ALA A 90 0.93 -8.63 -3.18
CA ALA A 90 -0.28 -8.85 -2.39
C ALA A 90 -0.16 -8.20 -1.00
N THR A 91 0.97 -8.37 -0.34
CA THR A 91 1.28 -7.72 0.93
C THR A 91 1.30 -6.20 0.78
N THR A 92 1.93 -5.69 -0.28
CA THR A 92 1.99 -4.26 -0.57
C THR A 92 0.59 -3.67 -0.77
N ALA A 93 -0.26 -4.33 -1.57
CA ALA A 93 -1.64 -3.90 -1.79
C ALA A 93 -2.46 -3.89 -0.48
N ARG A 94 -2.32 -4.92 0.36
CA ARG A 94 -2.98 -5.00 1.68
C ARG A 94 -2.52 -3.89 2.61
N LEU A 95 -1.23 -3.60 2.65
CA LEU A 95 -0.67 -2.52 3.48
C LEU A 95 -1.18 -1.15 3.03
N PHE A 96 -1.23 -0.86 1.73
CA PHE A 96 -1.80 0.39 1.23
C PHE A 96 -3.30 0.49 1.52
N ALA A 97 -4.06 -0.59 1.36
CA ALA A 97 -5.49 -0.61 1.68
C ALA A 97 -5.73 -0.35 3.17
N ASP A 98 -4.95 -0.98 4.04
CA ASP A 98 -5.03 -0.80 5.49
C ASP A 98 -4.68 0.64 5.92
N VAL A 99 -3.58 1.21 5.41
CA VAL A 99 -3.22 2.62 5.70
C VAL A 99 -4.27 3.60 5.15
N ALA A 100 -4.82 3.33 3.96
CA ALA A 100 -5.90 4.15 3.40
C ALA A 100 -7.17 4.09 4.26
N ALA A 101 -7.57 2.90 4.71
CA ALA A 101 -8.72 2.71 5.59
C ALA A 101 -8.51 3.39 6.95
N ALA A 102 -7.32 3.28 7.54
CA ALA A 102 -6.95 3.97 8.78
C ALA A 102 -6.99 5.51 8.64
N ALA A 103 -6.76 6.02 7.42
CA ALA A 103 -6.91 7.43 7.08
C ALA A 103 -8.36 7.85 6.74
N GLY A 104 -9.35 6.96 6.87
CA GLY A 104 -10.75 7.23 6.59
C GLY A 104 -11.14 7.16 5.11
N LEU A 105 -10.28 6.59 4.26
CA LEU A 105 -10.58 6.36 2.84
C LEU A 105 -11.23 4.98 2.65
N THR A 106 -11.93 4.81 1.52
CA THR A 106 -12.52 3.53 1.11
C THR A 106 -11.75 2.98 -0.08
N PRO A 107 -10.66 2.22 0.14
CA PRO A 107 -9.92 1.59 -0.96
C PRO A 107 -10.80 0.56 -1.66
N SER A 108 -10.72 0.51 -2.99
CA SER A 108 -11.38 -0.51 -3.80
C SER A 108 -10.31 -1.32 -4.52
N PRO A 109 -10.26 -2.66 -4.35
CA PRO A 109 -9.42 -3.48 -5.20
C PRO A 109 -9.93 -3.39 -6.64
N LEU A 110 -8.99 -3.32 -7.59
CA LEU A 110 -9.26 -3.36 -9.01
C LEU A 110 -8.56 -4.58 -9.60
N GLY A 111 -9.12 -5.14 -10.67
CA GLY A 111 -8.42 -6.17 -11.43
C GLY A 111 -7.16 -5.62 -12.13
N ASP A 112 -6.23 -6.51 -12.50
CA ASP A 112 -4.90 -6.17 -13.00
C ASP A 112 -4.90 -5.15 -14.15
N GLY A 113 -5.88 -5.25 -15.06
CA GLY A 113 -6.02 -4.39 -16.23
C GLY A 113 -6.86 -3.13 -16.03
N VAL A 114 -7.53 -2.95 -14.88
CA VAL A 114 -8.47 -1.83 -14.71
C VAL A 114 -7.84 -0.72 -13.89
N ARG A 115 -7.98 0.53 -14.34
CA ARG A 115 -7.56 1.72 -13.60
C ARG A 115 -8.72 2.70 -13.50
N VAL A 116 -8.91 3.24 -12.29
CA VAL A 116 -9.94 4.23 -12.00
C VAL A 116 -9.28 5.53 -11.54
N SER A 117 -9.69 6.65 -12.11
CA SER A 117 -9.22 7.98 -11.73
C SER A 117 -10.40 8.95 -11.59
N ARG A 118 -10.30 9.91 -10.67
CA ARG A 118 -11.33 10.92 -10.43
C ARG A 118 -10.78 12.31 -10.66
N ARG A 119 -11.54 13.16 -11.36
CA ARG A 119 -11.22 14.57 -11.56
C ARG A 119 -12.49 15.40 -11.48
N GLY A 120 -12.63 16.17 -10.41
CA GLY A 120 -13.89 16.86 -10.09
C GLY A 120 -15.04 15.86 -9.95
N GLY A 121 -16.21 16.20 -10.49
CA GLY A 121 -17.39 15.32 -10.50
C GLY A 121 -17.36 14.19 -11.54
N LEU A 122 -16.20 13.83 -12.09
CA LEU A 122 -16.06 12.78 -13.10
C LEU A 122 -15.17 11.64 -12.59
N THR A 123 -15.60 10.41 -12.87
CA THR A 123 -14.80 9.20 -12.71
C THR A 123 -14.51 8.60 -14.08
N TYR A 124 -13.24 8.30 -14.31
CA TYR A 124 -12.68 7.68 -15.51
C TYR A 124 -12.33 6.23 -15.19
N VAL A 125 -12.73 5.32 -16.05
CA VAL A 125 -12.42 3.89 -15.95
C VAL A 125 -11.74 3.47 -17.24
N PHE A 126 -10.50 3.02 -17.14
CA PHE A 126 -9.70 2.53 -18.24
C PHE A 126 -9.54 1.02 -18.10
N ASN A 127 -9.87 0.28 -19.16
CA ASN A 127 -9.66 -1.17 -19.20
C ASN A 127 -8.49 -1.49 -20.13
N TYR A 128 -7.30 -1.70 -19.58
CA TYR A 128 -6.12 -2.17 -20.31
C TYR A 128 -6.12 -3.70 -20.51
N GLY A 129 -7.07 -4.42 -19.89
CA GLY A 129 -7.20 -5.87 -19.99
C GLY A 129 -7.71 -6.34 -21.35
N SER A 130 -7.68 -7.66 -21.56
CA SER A 130 -8.16 -8.34 -22.77
C SER A 130 -9.61 -8.80 -22.69
N THR A 131 -10.29 -8.58 -21.56
CA THR A 131 -11.69 -8.96 -21.33
C THR A 131 -12.52 -7.72 -20.96
N PRO A 132 -13.82 -7.68 -21.27
CA PRO A 132 -14.71 -6.62 -20.82
C PRO A 132 -14.71 -6.45 -19.29
N HIS A 133 -14.80 -5.21 -18.82
CA HIS A 133 -14.97 -4.87 -17.41
C HIS A 133 -16.32 -4.19 -17.18
N THR A 134 -17.04 -4.60 -16.13
CA THR A 134 -18.34 -4.03 -15.79
C THR A 134 -18.21 -3.00 -14.67
N ILE A 135 -18.73 -1.80 -14.90
CA ILE A 135 -18.90 -0.76 -13.88
C ILE A 135 -20.28 -0.94 -13.25
N ASP A 136 -20.30 -1.37 -11.99
CA ASP A 136 -21.52 -1.58 -11.23
C ASP A 136 -22.05 -0.29 -10.59
N ALA A 137 -23.34 -0.29 -10.23
CA ALA A 137 -24.00 0.76 -9.43
C ALA A 137 -23.94 2.19 -10.02
N VAL A 138 -23.72 2.34 -11.33
CA VAL A 138 -23.78 3.62 -12.05
C VAL A 138 -24.94 3.60 -13.05
N PRO A 139 -25.92 4.52 -12.95
CA PRO A 139 -27.04 4.54 -13.89
C PRO A 139 -26.56 4.92 -15.31
N PRO A 140 -27.17 4.36 -16.37
CA PRO A 140 -26.79 4.68 -17.75
C PRO A 140 -26.76 6.19 -18.06
N SER A 141 -27.63 6.98 -17.43
CA SER A 141 -27.71 8.44 -17.59
C SER A 141 -26.54 9.22 -17.00
N ALA A 142 -25.69 8.61 -16.17
CA ALA A 142 -24.50 9.24 -15.60
C ALA A 142 -23.28 9.15 -16.52
N PHE A 143 -23.29 8.24 -17.51
CA PHE A 143 -22.18 8.08 -18.44
C PHE A 143 -22.11 9.27 -19.41
N VAL A 144 -20.91 9.82 -19.53
CA VAL A 144 -20.55 10.90 -20.46
C VAL A 144 -19.80 10.33 -21.66
N ILE A 145 -19.00 9.28 -21.45
CA ILE A 145 -18.28 8.53 -22.48
C ILE A 145 -18.46 7.05 -22.19
N GLY A 146 -18.73 6.25 -23.21
CA GLY A 146 -18.90 4.81 -23.09
C GLY A 146 -20.17 4.41 -22.31
N ALA A 147 -20.14 3.22 -21.72
CA ALA A 147 -21.23 2.65 -20.96
C ALA A 147 -20.68 1.81 -19.78
N ALA A 148 -21.58 1.15 -19.05
CA ALA A 148 -21.19 0.29 -17.92
C ALA A 148 -20.27 -0.87 -18.32
N GLN A 149 -20.44 -1.42 -19.53
CA GLN A 149 -19.47 -2.37 -20.10
C GLN A 149 -18.33 -1.59 -20.75
N VAL A 150 -17.13 -1.71 -20.18
CA VAL A 150 -15.88 -1.17 -20.72
C VAL A 150 -15.16 -2.26 -21.47
N GLU A 151 -15.22 -2.21 -22.80
CA GLU A 151 -14.53 -3.16 -23.68
C GLU A 151 -13.01 -3.23 -23.41
N PRO A 152 -12.33 -4.30 -23.84
CA PRO A 152 -10.87 -4.36 -23.86
C PRO A 152 -10.25 -3.13 -24.53
N GLN A 153 -9.20 -2.58 -23.92
CA GLN A 153 -8.55 -1.33 -24.35
C GLN A 153 -9.51 -0.12 -24.42
N GLY A 154 -10.67 -0.22 -23.77
CA GLY A 154 -11.72 0.77 -23.76
C GLY A 154 -11.62 1.76 -22.60
N VAL A 155 -12.43 2.81 -22.70
CA VAL A 155 -12.60 3.83 -21.66
C VAL A 155 -14.08 4.13 -21.45
N ALA A 156 -14.47 4.29 -20.19
CA ALA A 156 -15.75 4.90 -19.82
C ALA A 156 -15.53 6.05 -18.85
N VAL A 157 -16.39 7.06 -18.93
CA VAL A 157 -16.39 8.21 -18.04
C VAL A 157 -17.81 8.45 -17.57
N TYR A 158 -18.01 8.56 -16.26
CA TYR A 158 -19.31 8.86 -15.67
C TYR A 158 -19.22 9.97 -14.62
N ARG A 159 -20.35 10.63 -14.38
CA ARG A 159 -20.47 11.63 -13.33
C ARG A 159 -20.56 10.94 -11.97
N SER A 160 -19.54 11.09 -11.13
CA SER A 160 -19.58 10.68 -9.73
C SER A 160 -20.22 11.79 -8.91
N ARG A 161 -21.26 11.46 -8.13
CA ARG A 161 -21.80 12.41 -7.14
C ARG A 161 -20.67 12.75 -6.16
N SER A 162 -20.39 14.04 -6.02
CA SER A 162 -19.56 14.60 -4.95
C SER A 162 -20.28 14.53 -3.62
#